data_AF-A0A4Y9ZGP5-F1
#
_entry.id   AF-A0A4Y9ZGP5-F1
#
_cell.length_a   1.000
_cell.length_b   1.000
_cell.length_c   1.000
_cell.angle_alpha   90.00
_cell.angle_beta   90.00
_cell.angle_gamma   90.00
#
_symmetry.space_group_name_H-M   'P 1'
#
loop_
_entity.id
_entity.type
_entity.pdbx_description
1 polymer ?
#
loop_
_entity_poly.entity_id
_entity_poly.type
_entity_poly.pdbx_seq_one_letter_code
_entity_poly.pdbx_strand_id
1 'polypeptide(L)'
;MVAAQETVYRDVSGRRIDTKAEKAEAARRKREREEREAKKMEWGKGLVQREEAEERKREMERLRTKEFARTVEDVDLNREQKEQMRWNDPAAGFLTKKSSKGPRKPEYTGPPPPPNRFGIKPGYRWDGVDRGNGFENKLFQRQNERKRFGQESYSWSVDDM
;
A
#
# COMPACT_ATOMS: atom_id res chain seq x y z
N MET A 1 -45.30 33.09 30.01
CA MET A 1 -44.03 32.60 29.42
C MET A 1 -42.91 33.30 30.14
N VAL A 2 -42.14 32.59 30.96
CA VAL A 2 -41.00 33.16 31.68
C VAL A 2 -39.86 33.32 30.68
N ALA A 3 -39.47 34.56 30.36
CA ALA A 3 -38.31 34.83 29.52
C ALA A 3 -37.05 34.38 30.28
N ALA A 4 -36.31 33.41 29.72
CA ALA A 4 -35.05 32.98 30.28
C ALA A 4 -34.07 34.17 30.33
N GLN A 5 -33.53 34.45 31.51
CA GLN A 5 -32.52 35.49 31.70
C GLN A 5 -31.22 35.09 30.99
N GLU A 6 -30.72 35.95 30.10
CA GLU A 6 -29.47 35.70 29.36
C GLU A 6 -28.25 35.82 30.30
N THR A 7 -27.41 34.78 30.32
CA THR A 7 -26.17 34.77 31.12
C THR A 7 -25.07 35.57 30.42
N VAL A 8 -24.68 36.70 31.02
CA VAL A 8 -23.63 37.59 30.49
C VAL A 8 -22.27 37.22 31.08
N TYR A 9 -21.38 36.72 30.24
CA TYR A 9 -19.99 36.41 30.62
C TYR A 9 -19.09 37.65 30.46
N ARG A 10 -18.17 37.88 31.41
CA ARG A 10 -17.21 38.99 31.42
C ARG A 10 -15.81 38.49 31.76
N ASP A 11 -14.80 39.13 31.19
CA ASP A 11 -13.39 38.90 31.51
C ASP A 11 -12.97 39.59 32.83
N VAL A 12 -11.80 39.25 33.37
CA VAL A 12 -11.18 39.86 34.58
C VAL A 12 -11.05 41.38 34.45
N SER A 13 -10.96 41.89 33.21
CA SER A 13 -10.95 43.31 32.85
C SER A 13 -12.34 43.98 32.77
N GLY A 14 -13.43 43.22 32.96
CA GLY A 14 -14.82 43.70 32.94
C GLY A 14 -15.47 43.77 31.54
N ARG A 15 -14.75 43.43 30.47
CA ARG A 15 -15.27 43.41 29.10
C ARG A 15 -16.27 42.26 28.90
N ARG A 16 -17.43 42.53 28.29
CA ARG A 16 -18.41 41.49 27.91
C ARG A 16 -17.81 40.56 26.85
N ILE A 17 -17.88 39.26 27.11
CA ILE A 17 -17.40 38.21 26.21
C ILE A 17 -18.58 37.74 25.37
N ASP A 18 -18.46 37.83 24.05
CA ASP A 18 -19.41 37.21 23.12
C ASP A 18 -19.10 35.70 23.02
N THR A 19 -19.80 34.91 23.84
CA THR A 19 -19.63 33.46 23.90
C THR A 19 -19.93 32.74 22.58
N LYS A 20 -20.74 33.32 21.69
CA LYS A 20 -21.02 32.74 20.36
C LYS A 20 -19.84 32.97 19.43
N ALA A 21 -19.26 34.16 19.46
CA ALA A 21 -18.06 34.49 18.68
C ALA A 21 -16.85 33.65 19.11
N GLU A 22 -16.62 33.51 20.42
CA GLU A 22 -15.51 32.72 20.96
C GLU A 22 -15.64 31.22 20.63
N LYS A 23 -16.84 30.65 20.76
CA LYS A 23 -17.11 29.25 20.36
C LYS A 23 -16.93 29.03 18.86
N ALA A 24 -17.33 29.99 18.03
CA ALA A 24 -17.14 29.92 16.58
C ALA A 24 -15.64 30.00 16.21
N GLU A 25 -14.88 30.86 16.87
CA GLU A 25 -13.42 30.96 16.67
C GLU A 25 -12.70 29.69 17.13
N ALA A 26 -13.04 29.17 18.31
CA ALA A 26 -12.50 27.91 18.83
C ALA A 26 -12.82 26.73 17.90
N ALA A 27 -14.04 26.68 17.35
CA ALA A 27 -14.42 25.67 16.36
C ALA A 27 -13.63 25.80 15.05
N ARG A 28 -13.37 27.02 14.57
CA ARG A 28 -12.52 27.26 13.38
C ARG A 28 -11.07 26.83 13.62
N ARG A 29 -10.48 27.22 14.75
CA ARG A 29 -9.11 26.81 15.12
C ARG A 29 -8.99 25.30 15.28
N LYS A 30 -10.01 24.64 15.84
CA LYS A 30 -10.06 23.18 15.94
C LYS A 30 -10.09 22.51 14.57
N ARG A 31 -10.95 22.97 13.65
CA ARG A 31 -11.00 22.46 12.27
C ARG A 31 -9.68 22.66 11.52
N GLU A 32 -9.07 23.84 11.61
CA GLU A 32 -7.78 24.10 10.98
C GLU A 32 -6.68 23.18 11.52
N ARG A 33 -6.66 22.94 12.83
CA ARG A 33 -5.72 21.99 13.44
C ARG A 33 -5.96 20.56 12.94
N GLU A 34 -7.21 20.12 12.90
CA GLU A 34 -7.59 18.80 12.36
C GLU A 34 -7.18 18.65 10.89
N GLU A 35 -7.39 19.68 10.06
CA GLU A 35 -6.94 19.70 8.66
C GLU A 35 -5.43 19.62 8.52
N ARG A 36 -4.68 20.36 9.36
CA ARG A 36 -3.21 20.31 9.37
C ARG A 36 -2.69 18.94 9.80
N GLU A 37 -3.30 18.34 10.82
CA GLU A 37 -2.97 17.00 11.28
C GLU A 37 -3.31 15.95 10.20
N ALA A 38 -4.44 16.09 9.51
CA ALA A 38 -4.82 15.24 8.39
C ALA A 38 -3.85 15.36 7.21
N LYS A 39 -3.46 16.58 6.81
CA LYS A 39 -2.44 16.80 5.76
C LYS A 39 -1.09 16.21 6.14
N LYS A 40 -0.68 16.35 7.40
CA LYS A 40 0.56 15.73 7.91
C LYS A 40 0.48 14.20 7.86
N MET A 41 -0.68 13.64 8.23
CA MET A 41 -0.93 12.20 8.16
C MET A 41 -0.91 11.69 6.72
N GLU A 42 -1.55 12.40 5.79
CA GLU A 42 -1.56 12.07 4.37
C GLU A 42 -0.15 12.13 3.76
N TRP A 43 0.61 13.17 4.10
CA TRP A 43 2.00 13.34 3.68
C TRP A 43 2.91 12.24 4.25
N GLY A 44 2.65 11.79 5.48
CA GLY A 44 3.38 10.71 6.12
C GLY A 44 3.09 9.31 5.55
N LYS A 45 2.05 9.15 4.71
CA LYS A 45 1.77 7.87 4.05
C LYS A 45 2.71 7.65 2.87
N GLY A 46 3.10 6.39 2.67
CA GLY A 46 3.91 6.01 1.50
C GLY A 46 3.12 6.17 0.20
N LEU A 47 3.79 6.63 -0.87
CA LEU A 47 3.19 6.75 -2.21
C LEU A 47 2.54 5.44 -2.68
N VAL A 48 3.23 4.31 -2.49
CA VAL A 48 2.74 2.97 -2.88
C VAL A 48 1.48 2.59 -2.10
N GLN A 49 1.41 2.89 -0.80
CA GLN A 49 0.23 2.58 0.02
C GLN A 49 -1.01 3.37 -0.44
N ARG A 50 -0.80 4.59 -0.94
CA ARG A 50 -1.88 5.41 -1.50
C ARG A 50 -2.38 4.83 -2.82
N GLU A 51 -1.45 4.49 -3.71
CA GLU A 51 -1.74 3.88 -5.01
C GLU A 51 -2.47 2.54 -4.84
N GLU A 52 -1.99 1.65 -3.98
CA GLU A 52 -2.63 0.37 -3.66
C GLU A 52 -4.05 0.56 -3.09
N ALA A 53 -4.28 1.59 -2.28
CA ALA A 53 -5.61 1.89 -1.74
C ALA A 53 -6.58 2.37 -2.83
N GLU A 54 -6.10 3.17 -3.78
CA GLU A 54 -6.88 3.59 -4.94
C GLU A 54 -7.18 2.43 -5.88
N GLU A 55 -6.19 1.59 -6.18
CA GLU A 55 -6.37 0.39 -7.02
C GLU A 55 -7.36 -0.58 -6.39
N ARG A 56 -7.24 -0.84 -5.09
CA ARG A 56 -8.20 -1.69 -4.36
C ARG A 56 -9.61 -1.12 -4.43
N LYS A 57 -9.77 0.20 -4.32
CA LYS A 57 -11.09 0.84 -4.46
C LYS A 57 -11.67 0.64 -5.86
N ARG A 58 -10.86 0.84 -6.90
CA ARG A 58 -11.28 0.62 -8.30
C ARG A 58 -11.63 -0.85 -8.54
N GLU A 59 -10.86 -1.78 -7.97
CA GLU A 59 -11.14 -3.21 -8.05
C GLU A 59 -12.46 -3.55 -7.37
N MET A 60 -12.71 -3.03 -6.16
CA MET A 60 -14.00 -3.20 -5.46
C MET A 60 -15.17 -2.65 -6.28
N GLU A 61 -15.03 -1.49 -6.91
CA GLU A 61 -16.07 -0.93 -7.79
C GLU A 61 -16.33 -1.82 -9.02
N ARG A 62 -15.29 -2.39 -9.63
CA ARG A 62 -15.42 -3.37 -10.71
C ARG A 62 -16.12 -4.64 -10.25
N LEU A 63 -15.67 -5.22 -9.14
CA LEU A 63 -16.22 -6.44 -8.56
C LEU A 63 -17.68 -6.27 -8.11
N ARG A 64 -18.07 -5.07 -7.66
CA ARG A 64 -19.46 -4.77 -7.29
C ARG A 64 -20.46 -5.06 -8.41
N THR A 65 -20.04 -4.88 -9.67
CA THR A 65 -20.89 -5.13 -10.85
C THR A 65 -20.76 -6.54 -11.42
N LYS A 66 -19.77 -7.32 -10.96
CA LYS A 66 -19.50 -8.66 -11.47
C LYS A 66 -20.30 -9.71 -10.70
N GLU A 67 -20.57 -10.81 -11.37
CA GLU A 67 -21.16 -11.99 -10.74
C GLU A 67 -20.17 -12.63 -9.75
N PHE A 68 -20.69 -13.31 -8.74
CA PHE A 68 -19.87 -13.96 -7.71
C PHE A 68 -19.07 -15.14 -8.27
N ALA A 69 -19.68 -15.94 -9.14
CA ALA A 69 -19.04 -17.10 -9.76
C ALA A 69 -18.34 -16.69 -11.07
N ARG A 70 -17.09 -17.13 -11.26
CA ARG A 70 -16.39 -17.02 -12.54
C ARG A 70 -16.62 -18.31 -13.33
N THR A 71 -17.10 -18.17 -14.56
CA THR A 71 -17.31 -19.30 -15.49
C THR A 71 -16.24 -19.30 -16.58
N VAL A 72 -16.23 -20.36 -17.40
CA VAL A 72 -15.34 -20.48 -18.57
C VAL A 72 -15.58 -19.34 -19.58
N GLU A 73 -16.78 -18.76 -19.58
CA GLU A 73 -17.16 -17.67 -20.49
C GLU A 73 -16.80 -16.27 -19.97
N ASP A 74 -16.15 -16.14 -18.80
CA ASP A 74 -15.75 -14.83 -18.25
C ASP A 74 -14.78 -14.11 -19.22
N VAL A 75 -15.25 -12.99 -19.78
CA VAL A 75 -14.55 -12.23 -20.82
C VAL A 75 -13.25 -11.63 -20.31
N ASP A 76 -13.22 -11.16 -19.07
CA ASP A 76 -12.04 -10.51 -18.49
C ASP A 76 -10.97 -11.56 -18.17
N LEU A 77 -11.35 -12.67 -17.55
CA LEU A 77 -10.47 -13.79 -17.27
C LEU A 77 -9.86 -14.36 -18.56
N ASN A 78 -10.69 -14.56 -19.58
CA ASN A 78 -10.23 -15.05 -20.89
C ASN A 78 -9.27 -14.08 -21.57
N ARG A 79 -9.47 -12.77 -21.39
CA ARG A 79 -8.55 -11.74 -21.90
C ARG A 79 -7.21 -11.82 -21.19
N GLU A 80 -7.21 -11.87 -19.86
CA GLU A 80 -5.98 -12.00 -19.05
C GLU A 80 -5.18 -13.27 -19.41
N GLN A 81 -5.86 -14.41 -19.55
CA GLN A 81 -5.20 -15.66 -19.94
C GLN A 81 -4.61 -15.63 -21.36
N LYS A 82 -5.25 -14.91 -22.29
CA LYS A 82 -4.71 -14.74 -23.65
C LYS A 82 -3.49 -13.82 -23.66
N GLU A 83 -3.41 -12.86 -22.74
CA GLU A 83 -2.29 -11.93 -22.63
C GLU A 83 -1.05 -12.51 -21.91
N GLN A 84 -1.22 -13.57 -21.11
CA GLN A 84 -0.10 -14.22 -20.43
C GLN A 84 0.93 -14.79 -21.41
N MET A 85 2.16 -14.27 -21.31
CA MET A 85 3.30 -14.78 -22.05
C MET A 85 3.75 -16.11 -21.46
N ARG A 86 3.78 -17.17 -22.28
CA ARG A 86 4.33 -18.47 -21.89
C ARG A 86 5.78 -18.58 -22.34
N TRP A 87 6.65 -19.04 -21.44
CA TRP A 87 8.08 -19.14 -21.70
C TRP A 87 8.44 -20.14 -22.83
N ASN A 88 7.60 -21.16 -23.03
CA ASN A 88 7.76 -22.23 -24.02
C ASN A 88 6.92 -22.05 -25.30
N ASP A 89 6.34 -20.87 -25.54
CA ASP A 89 5.51 -20.68 -26.71
C ASP A 89 6.36 -20.48 -27.98
N PRO A 90 6.33 -21.41 -28.96
CA PRO A 90 7.08 -21.25 -30.21
C PRO A 90 6.62 -20.02 -31.02
N ALA A 91 5.38 -19.56 -30.84
CA ALA A 91 4.85 -18.37 -31.50
C ALA A 91 5.37 -17.05 -30.87
N ALA A 92 5.96 -17.09 -29.66
CA ALA A 92 6.43 -15.91 -28.94
C ALA A 92 7.45 -15.07 -29.73
N GLY A 93 8.28 -15.72 -30.55
CA GLY A 93 9.26 -15.05 -31.41
C GLY A 93 8.65 -14.29 -32.59
N PHE A 94 7.43 -14.66 -33.03
CA PHE A 94 6.73 -14.04 -34.15
C PHE A 94 5.83 -12.87 -33.72
N LEU A 95 5.48 -12.81 -32.43
CA LEU A 95 4.65 -11.75 -31.87
C LEU A 95 5.41 -10.42 -31.82
N THR A 96 4.76 -9.34 -32.26
CA THR A 96 5.33 -7.99 -32.16
C THR A 96 5.50 -7.59 -30.70
N LYS A 97 6.71 -7.19 -30.30
CA LYS A 97 6.97 -6.67 -28.95
C LYS A 97 6.13 -5.43 -28.72
N LYS A 98 5.25 -5.46 -27.70
CA LYS A 98 4.49 -4.26 -27.27
C LYS A 98 5.49 -3.20 -26.80
N SER A 99 5.57 -2.06 -27.47
CA SER A 99 6.39 -0.92 -27.04
C SER A 99 5.84 -0.34 -25.74
N SER A 100 6.66 -0.15 -24.71
CA SER A 100 6.25 0.57 -23.51
C SER A 100 5.97 2.04 -23.89
N LYS A 101 4.72 2.46 -23.81
CA LYS A 101 4.32 3.85 -24.07
C LYS A 101 4.62 4.69 -22.82
N GLY A 102 5.43 5.75 -22.99
CA GLY A 102 5.61 6.81 -21.99
C GLY A 102 6.97 6.85 -21.29
N PRO A 103 7.29 7.99 -20.63
CA PRO A 103 8.51 8.13 -19.85
C PRO A 103 8.50 7.15 -18.67
N ARG A 104 9.46 6.21 -18.66
CA ARG A 104 9.63 5.27 -17.55
C ARG A 104 10.49 5.92 -16.47
N LYS A 105 10.15 5.66 -15.20
CA LYS A 105 11.10 5.94 -14.11
C LYS A 105 12.36 5.12 -14.38
N PRO A 106 13.56 5.70 -14.25
CA PRO A 106 14.79 4.96 -14.46
C PRO A 106 14.83 3.77 -13.49
N GLU A 107 15.21 2.61 -13.99
CA GLU A 107 15.43 1.39 -13.22
C GLU A 107 16.93 1.17 -13.04
N TYR A 108 17.30 0.45 -12.00
CA TYR A 108 18.69 0.07 -11.78
C TYR A 108 19.17 -0.94 -12.83
N THR A 109 20.36 -0.69 -13.39
CA THR A 109 20.96 -1.47 -14.49
C THR A 109 22.28 -2.14 -14.11
N GLY A 110 22.65 -2.13 -12.83
CA GLY A 110 23.91 -2.71 -12.35
C GLY A 110 23.80 -4.22 -12.03
N PRO A 111 24.80 -4.80 -11.33
CA PRO A 111 24.81 -6.21 -10.93
C PRO A 111 23.59 -6.58 -10.10
N PRO A 112 23.14 -7.85 -10.13
CA PRO A 112 21.93 -8.28 -9.45
C PRO A 112 21.99 -7.93 -7.95
N PRO A 113 20.99 -7.22 -7.41
CA PRO A 113 20.97 -6.84 -6.00
C PRO A 113 20.81 -8.07 -5.11
N PRO A 114 21.27 -7.99 -3.84
CA PRO A 114 20.92 -9.00 -2.85
C PRO A 114 19.39 -9.05 -2.69
N PRO A 115 18.82 -10.26 -2.51
CA PRO A 115 17.38 -10.39 -2.31
C PRO A 115 16.97 -9.73 -1.00
N ASN A 116 15.78 -9.14 -0.98
CA ASN A 116 15.16 -8.62 0.23
C ASN A 116 13.76 -9.20 0.40
N ARG A 117 13.25 -9.17 1.64
CA ARG A 117 11.94 -9.76 1.97
C ARG A 117 10.76 -9.21 1.17
N PHE A 118 10.89 -8.00 0.63
CA PHE A 118 9.80 -7.29 -0.04
C PHE A 118 9.89 -7.31 -1.58
N GLY A 119 10.91 -7.94 -2.16
CA GLY A 119 11.18 -7.90 -3.60
C GLY A 119 11.41 -6.50 -4.18
N ILE A 120 11.72 -5.50 -3.33
CA ILE A 120 11.88 -4.11 -3.75
C ILE A 120 13.21 -3.99 -4.49
N LYS A 121 13.16 -3.56 -5.76
CA LYS A 121 14.37 -3.28 -6.53
C LYS A 121 15.12 -2.07 -5.94
N PRO A 122 16.45 -2.06 -6.00
CA PRO A 122 17.23 -0.89 -5.63
C PRO A 122 16.88 0.32 -6.51
N GLY A 123 17.12 1.51 -5.99
CA GLY A 123 16.98 2.74 -6.78
C GLY A 123 17.97 2.77 -7.94
N TYR A 124 17.62 3.46 -9.03
CA TYR A 124 18.44 3.52 -10.25
C TYR A 124 19.87 4.05 -10.07
N ARG A 125 20.14 4.77 -8.97
CA ARG A 125 21.46 5.33 -8.62
C ARG A 125 22.24 4.48 -7.64
N TRP A 126 21.73 3.31 -7.26
CA TRP A 126 22.48 2.41 -6.39
C TRP A 126 23.76 1.96 -7.10
N ASP A 127 24.86 1.85 -6.36
CA ASP A 127 26.19 1.58 -6.91
C ASP A 127 26.54 0.09 -6.96
N GLY A 128 25.61 -0.78 -6.53
CA GLY A 128 25.79 -2.23 -6.51
C GLY A 128 26.54 -2.76 -5.28
N VAL A 129 27.00 -1.88 -4.37
CA VAL A 129 27.73 -2.30 -3.17
C VAL A 129 26.73 -2.53 -2.02
N ASP A 130 26.69 -3.76 -1.52
CA ASP A 130 25.93 -4.10 -0.32
C ASP A 130 26.58 -3.51 0.93
N ARG A 131 25.82 -2.71 1.67
CA ARG A 131 26.23 -2.05 2.93
C ARG A 131 25.36 -2.49 4.11
N GLY A 132 24.63 -3.60 3.96
CA GLY A 132 23.78 -4.14 5.02
C GLY A 132 24.57 -4.80 6.15
N ASN A 133 23.89 -5.00 7.28
CA ASN A 133 24.42 -5.76 8.44
C ASN A 133 24.25 -7.29 8.30
N GLY A 134 23.84 -7.78 7.12
CA GLY A 134 23.55 -9.19 6.86
C GLY A 134 22.24 -9.72 7.45
N PHE A 135 21.34 -8.87 7.95
CA PHE A 135 20.05 -9.29 8.54
C PHE A 135 19.17 -10.07 7.55
N GLU A 136 18.98 -9.57 6.33
CA GLU A 136 18.15 -10.23 5.31
C GLU A 136 18.65 -11.64 4.99
N ASN A 137 19.97 -11.81 4.85
CA ASN A 137 20.59 -13.13 4.62
C ASN A 137 20.31 -14.10 5.78
N LYS A 138 20.51 -13.66 7.03
CA LYS A 138 20.20 -14.47 8.23
C LYS A 138 18.72 -14.81 8.32
N LEU A 139 17.85 -13.89 7.92
CA LEU A 139 16.41 -14.10 7.92
C LEU A 139 16.01 -15.20 6.92
N PHE A 140 16.54 -15.17 5.70
CA PHE A 140 16.28 -16.22 4.71
C PHE A 140 16.82 -17.58 5.14
N GLN A 141 18.02 -17.63 5.72
CA GLN A 141 18.57 -18.86 6.30
C GLN A 141 17.63 -19.42 7.37
N ARG A 142 17.18 -18.59 8.32
CA ARG A 142 16.27 -19.01 9.38
C ARG A 142 14.92 -19.50 8.86
N GLN A 143 14.38 -18.85 7.82
CA GLN A 143 13.13 -19.31 7.18
C GLN A 143 13.30 -20.68 6.53
N ASN A 144 14.40 -20.90 5.82
CA ASN A 144 14.71 -22.18 5.18
C ASN A 144 14.94 -23.28 6.21
N GLU A 145 15.70 -22.99 7.27
CA GLU A 145 15.87 -23.90 8.41
C GLU A 145 14.53 -24.33 8.99
N ARG A 146 13.64 -23.38 9.30
CA ARG A 146 12.32 -23.69 9.86
C ARG A 146 11.50 -24.59 8.94
N LYS A 147 11.53 -24.35 7.62
CA LYS A 147 10.85 -25.22 6.63
C LYS A 147 11.48 -26.62 6.60
N ARG A 148 12.81 -26.70 6.60
CA ARG A 148 13.56 -27.96 6.60
C ARG A 148 13.24 -28.78 7.85
N PHE A 149 13.31 -28.19 9.04
CA PHE A 149 12.97 -28.87 10.30
C PHE A 149 11.53 -29.37 10.32
N GLY A 150 10.57 -28.61 9.80
CA GLY A 150 9.17 -29.05 9.71
C GLY A 150 8.99 -30.25 8.77
N GLN A 151 9.70 -30.27 7.64
CA GLN A 151 9.69 -31.40 6.71
C GLN A 151 10.39 -32.63 7.30
N GLU A 152 11.54 -32.45 7.93
CA GLU A 152 12.24 -33.51 8.66
C GLU A 152 11.31 -34.10 9.72
N SER A 153 10.72 -33.28 10.59
CA SER A 153 9.82 -33.77 11.65
C SER A 153 8.63 -34.54 11.10
N TYR A 154 8.07 -34.09 9.96
CA TYR A 154 6.98 -34.80 9.30
C TYR A 154 7.45 -36.15 8.76
N SER A 155 8.59 -36.19 8.07
CA SER A 155 9.18 -37.43 7.57
C SER A 155 9.45 -38.42 8.70
N TRP A 156 10.08 -37.98 9.79
CA TRP A 156 10.34 -38.81 10.98
C TRP A 156 9.05 -39.33 11.62
N SER A 157 7.99 -38.52 11.67
CA SER A 157 6.71 -38.94 12.25
C SER A 157 5.96 -39.99 11.43
N VAL A 158 6.22 -40.04 10.12
CA VAL A 158 5.55 -40.96 9.18
C VAL A 158 6.34 -42.26 9.00
N ASP A 159 7.66 -42.24 9.20
CA ASP A 159 8.53 -43.39 8.94
C ASP A 159 8.36 -44.56 9.95
N ASP A 160 7.79 -44.31 11.12
CA ASP A 160 7.54 -45.31 12.19
C ASP A 160 6.04 -45.72 12.29
N MET A 161 5.22 -45.40 11.27
CA MET A 161 3.80 -45.77 11.13
C MET A 161 3.57 -46.74 9.98
#